data_AF-A0A267GMP1-F1
#
_entry.id   AF-A0A267GMP1-F1
#
_cell.length_a   1.000
_cell.length_b   1.000
_cell.length_c   1.000
_cell.angle_alpha   90.00
_cell.angle_beta   90.00
_cell.angle_gamma   90.00
#
_symmetry.space_group_name_H-M   'P 1'
#
loop_
_entity.id
_entity.type
_entity.pdbx_description
1 polymer ?
#
loop_
_entity_poly.entity_id
_entity_poly.type
_entity_poly.pdbx_seq_one_letter_code
_entity_poly.pdbx_strand_id
1 'polypeptide(L)'
;KAQQRRNRLAKDKLPAASPAKLLDDAEAAAANGDPSTALALTEAAVRSLKPSNLAATDVSLLERAGVRLLELGQPDGALDCLLRCAAAAPDTGHAKFFYLAQLSSGEAALVYLDRGIELLTAASNSSATATAASASASSSVSQELASAWCARCELFMTDLCDRPDAEAQCEAALAEALARRPDSAEALQQRAGLRLVQQRPEEALADLRLSLNLWLPLRRQAAEAAEVHDDENGAAVADPDECGLTAEQRLRCAEMLLELGELDTCVDVLDLLMEEDDEVAQVWLLFGLAYSRQGNASAARYHLQKARALVEPGDPVAGEIDQLLSELPPEGEDDASGAKDAGANDDEELDEEFEEGE
;
A
#
# COMPACT_ATOMS: atom_id res chain seq x y z
N LYS A 1 -45.18 21.34 41.42
CA LYS A 1 -43.94 21.08 42.22
C LYS A 1 -43.38 19.66 42.05
N ALA A 2 -44.19 18.62 41.82
CA ALA A 2 -43.70 17.26 41.52
C ALA A 2 -43.16 17.10 40.07
N GLN A 3 -43.77 17.76 39.07
CA GLN A 3 -43.28 17.77 37.68
C GLN A 3 -41.89 18.44 37.54
N GLN A 4 -41.65 19.52 38.28
CA GLN A 4 -40.35 20.22 38.31
C GLN A 4 -39.27 19.45 39.07
N ARG A 5 -39.64 18.49 39.93
CA ARG A 5 -38.71 17.55 40.56
C ARG A 5 -38.35 16.39 39.61
N ARG A 6 -39.31 15.90 38.81
CA ARG A 6 -39.05 14.91 37.73
C ARG A 6 -38.13 15.47 36.64
N ASN A 7 -38.29 16.74 36.26
CA ASN A 7 -37.38 17.38 35.29
C ASN A 7 -36.02 17.80 35.87
N ARG A 8 -35.82 17.74 37.19
CA ARG A 8 -34.50 17.91 37.82
C ARG A 8 -33.73 16.59 37.99
N LEU A 9 -34.45 15.45 37.97
CA LEU A 9 -33.86 14.11 37.99
C LEU A 9 -33.53 13.57 36.58
N ALA A 10 -33.95 14.27 35.52
CA ALA A 10 -33.51 14.02 34.13
C ALA A 10 -32.30 14.89 33.73
N LYS A 11 -31.63 15.49 34.72
CA LYS A 11 -30.31 16.15 34.60
C LYS A 11 -29.26 15.44 35.46
N ASP A 12 -29.53 14.19 35.83
CA ASP A 12 -28.47 13.29 36.23
C ASP A 12 -27.64 13.02 34.98
N LYS A 13 -26.46 13.62 34.97
CA LYS A 13 -25.36 13.27 34.08
C LYS A 13 -25.34 11.74 33.99
N LEU A 14 -25.59 11.17 32.81
CA LEU A 14 -24.96 9.90 32.51
C LEU A 14 -23.48 10.09 32.89
N PRO A 15 -22.85 9.17 33.63
CA PRO A 15 -21.42 9.24 33.81
C PRO A 15 -20.85 9.37 32.40
N ALA A 16 -20.18 10.50 32.11
CA ALA A 16 -19.53 10.67 30.83
C ALA A 16 -18.64 9.44 30.66
N ALA A 17 -18.93 8.61 29.65
CA ALA A 17 -18.21 7.38 29.45
C ALA A 17 -16.70 7.69 29.45
N SER A 18 -15.90 6.82 30.06
CA SER A 18 -14.46 7.05 30.07
C SER A 18 -13.93 7.15 28.64
N PRO A 19 -12.85 7.91 28.37
CA PRO A 19 -12.28 8.01 27.03
C PRO A 19 -11.95 6.62 26.45
N ALA A 20 -11.47 5.70 27.30
CA ALA A 20 -11.24 4.30 26.92
C ALA A 20 -12.51 3.62 26.41
N LYS A 21 -13.62 3.69 27.18
CA LYS A 21 -14.88 3.07 26.76
C LYS A 21 -15.42 3.69 25.46
N LEU A 22 -15.28 5.00 25.29
CA LEU A 22 -15.69 5.68 24.06
C LEU A 22 -14.92 5.18 22.84
N LEU A 23 -13.62 4.90 22.98
CA LEU A 23 -12.81 4.32 21.91
C LEU A 23 -13.16 2.86 21.65
N ASP A 24 -13.40 2.05 22.68
CA ASP A 24 -13.84 0.66 22.51
C ASP A 24 -15.22 0.60 21.82
N ASP A 25 -16.16 1.49 22.18
CA ASP A 25 -17.46 1.62 21.52
C ASP A 25 -17.30 2.12 20.07
N ALA A 26 -16.31 2.99 19.78
CA ALA A 26 -16.01 3.46 18.44
C ALA A 26 -15.42 2.37 17.54
N GLU A 27 -14.54 1.53 18.10
CA GLU A 27 -13.99 0.35 17.43
C GLU A 27 -15.10 -0.62 17.04
N ALA A 28 -16.03 -0.89 17.97
CA ALA A 28 -17.20 -1.72 17.71
C ALA A 28 -18.12 -1.11 16.64
N ALA A 29 -18.34 0.20 16.63
CA ALA A 29 -19.15 0.85 15.60
C ALA A 29 -18.51 0.74 14.21
N ALA A 30 -17.20 0.95 14.10
CA ALA A 30 -16.46 0.80 12.84
C ALA A 30 -16.48 -0.64 12.33
N ALA A 31 -16.28 -1.63 13.22
CA ALA A 31 -16.36 -3.05 12.86
C ALA A 31 -17.75 -3.47 12.37
N ASN A 32 -18.80 -2.75 12.77
CA ASN A 32 -20.18 -2.96 12.31
C ASN A 32 -20.53 -2.14 11.05
N GLY A 33 -19.57 -1.48 10.41
CA GLY A 33 -19.80 -0.66 9.23
C GLY A 33 -20.50 0.67 9.50
N ASP A 34 -20.40 1.21 10.71
CA ASP A 34 -20.95 2.53 11.08
C ASP A 34 -19.83 3.56 11.36
N PRO A 35 -19.20 4.11 10.31
CA PRO A 35 -18.12 5.09 10.47
C PRO A 35 -18.61 6.40 11.09
N SER A 36 -19.88 6.73 10.91
CA SER A 36 -20.46 7.97 11.44
C SER A 36 -20.54 7.98 12.96
N THR A 37 -20.99 6.87 13.56
CA THR A 37 -21.01 6.70 15.01
C THR A 37 -19.60 6.53 15.55
N ALA A 38 -18.73 5.79 14.85
CA ALA A 38 -17.33 5.64 15.24
C ALA A 38 -16.62 7.00 15.35
N LEU A 39 -16.84 7.90 14.39
CA LEU A 39 -16.28 9.24 14.40
C LEU A 39 -16.79 10.06 15.59
N ALA A 40 -18.11 10.11 15.80
CA ALA A 40 -18.70 10.89 16.88
C ALA A 40 -18.21 10.43 18.27
N LEU A 41 -18.02 9.11 18.46
CA LEU A 41 -17.48 8.53 19.69
C LEU A 41 -15.99 8.85 19.88
N THR A 42 -15.20 8.77 18.81
CA THR A 42 -13.78 9.12 18.82
C THR A 42 -13.57 10.59 19.18
N GLU A 43 -14.31 11.51 18.56
CA GLU A 43 -14.26 12.94 18.90
C GLU A 43 -14.72 13.22 20.33
N ALA A 44 -15.67 12.46 20.86
CA ALA A 44 -16.08 12.56 22.26
C ALA A 44 -14.97 12.10 23.22
N ALA A 45 -14.22 11.05 22.85
CA ALA A 45 -13.06 10.59 23.61
C ALA A 45 -11.97 11.66 23.63
N VAL A 46 -11.61 12.22 22.46
CA VAL A 46 -10.58 13.27 22.33
C VAL A 46 -10.94 14.51 23.15
N ARG A 47 -12.20 14.97 23.11
CA ARG A 47 -12.66 16.11 23.94
C ARG A 47 -12.57 15.85 25.44
N SER A 48 -12.64 14.58 25.85
CA SER A 48 -12.55 14.17 27.25
C SER A 48 -11.09 14.09 27.73
N LEU A 49 -10.13 13.90 26.83
CA LEU A 49 -8.69 13.94 27.09
C LEU A 49 -8.21 15.40 27.12
N LYS A 50 -8.10 15.98 28.32
CA LYS A 50 -7.76 17.41 28.49
C LYS A 50 -6.28 17.69 28.18
N PRO A 51 -5.94 18.85 27.58
CA PRO A 51 -4.58 19.15 27.13
C PRO A 51 -3.52 19.34 28.24
N SER A 52 -3.92 19.72 29.45
CA SER A 52 -2.99 20.29 30.43
C SER A 52 -2.41 19.31 31.46
N ASN A 53 -2.75 18.02 31.40
CA ASN A 53 -2.18 17.02 32.32
C ASN A 53 -2.38 15.57 31.82
N LEU A 54 -1.84 15.26 30.64
CA LEU A 54 -1.89 13.89 30.09
C LEU A 54 -1.02 12.96 30.95
N ALA A 55 -1.65 12.05 31.70
CA ALA A 55 -0.93 10.92 32.27
C ALA A 55 -0.48 9.96 31.16
N ALA A 56 0.44 9.04 31.43
CA ALA A 56 0.90 8.05 30.44
C ALA A 56 -0.28 7.24 29.83
N THR A 57 -1.31 6.93 30.63
CA THR A 57 -2.54 6.29 30.15
C THR A 57 -3.33 7.17 29.19
N ASP A 58 -3.34 8.48 29.40
CA ASP A 58 -4.06 9.41 28.53
C ASP A 58 -3.31 9.62 27.20
N VAL A 59 -1.98 9.51 27.19
CA VAL A 59 -1.17 9.53 25.97
C VAL A 59 -1.49 8.33 25.07
N SER A 60 -1.53 7.12 25.64
CA SER A 60 -1.88 5.91 24.87
C SER A 60 -3.30 5.97 24.30
N LEU A 61 -4.26 6.49 25.06
CA LEU A 61 -5.64 6.69 24.57
C LEU A 61 -5.70 7.76 23.47
N LEU A 62 -4.89 8.80 23.57
CA LEU A 62 -4.82 9.86 22.56
C LEU A 62 -4.17 9.36 21.26
N GLU A 63 -3.15 8.51 21.36
CA GLU A 63 -2.53 7.85 20.19
C GLU A 63 -3.54 6.93 19.50
N ARG A 64 -4.25 6.08 20.25
CA ARG A 64 -5.36 5.26 19.71
C ARG A 64 -6.42 6.10 19.00
N ALA A 65 -6.83 7.22 19.61
CA ALA A 65 -7.79 8.14 19.01
C ALA A 65 -7.26 8.77 17.72
N GLY A 66 -5.98 9.15 17.69
CA GLY A 66 -5.33 9.70 16.50
C GLY A 66 -5.32 8.70 15.34
N VAL A 67 -4.93 7.44 15.59
CA VAL A 67 -4.96 6.38 14.58
C VAL A 67 -6.37 6.12 14.07
N ARG A 68 -7.37 6.07 14.97
CA ARG A 68 -8.77 5.91 14.58
C ARG A 68 -9.28 7.06 13.71
N LEU A 69 -8.84 8.29 13.99
CA LEU A 69 -9.18 9.45 13.14
C LEU A 69 -8.59 9.32 11.74
N LEU A 70 -7.38 8.75 11.58
CA LEU A 70 -6.82 8.44 10.26
C LEU A 70 -7.68 7.42 9.50
N GLU A 71 -8.05 6.32 10.15
CA GLU A 71 -8.92 5.26 9.57
C GLU A 71 -10.29 5.80 9.14
N LEU A 72 -10.77 6.86 9.80
CA LEU A 72 -12.04 7.54 9.50
C LEU A 72 -11.89 8.73 8.55
N GLY A 73 -10.72 8.92 7.93
CA GLY A 73 -10.46 9.99 6.97
C GLY A 73 -10.45 11.40 7.59
N GLN A 74 -10.02 11.53 8.84
CA GLN A 74 -9.91 12.81 9.57
C GLN A 74 -8.44 13.17 9.88
N PRO A 75 -7.64 13.56 8.87
CA PRO A 75 -6.20 13.78 9.02
C PRO A 75 -5.87 14.94 9.97
N ASP A 76 -6.62 16.06 9.91
CA ASP A 76 -6.37 17.23 10.78
C ASP A 76 -6.57 16.90 12.27
N GLY A 77 -7.61 16.12 12.58
CA GLY A 77 -7.90 15.69 13.94
C GLY A 77 -6.86 14.69 14.45
N ALA A 78 -6.42 13.78 13.59
CA ALA A 78 -5.34 12.84 13.89
C ALA A 78 -4.03 13.58 14.19
N LEU A 79 -3.69 14.58 13.37
CA LEU A 79 -2.49 15.40 13.54
C LEU A 79 -2.47 16.10 14.91
N ASP A 80 -3.57 16.74 15.34
CA ASP A 80 -3.66 17.34 16.68
C ASP A 80 -3.38 16.31 17.79
N CYS A 81 -4.02 15.14 17.70
CA CYS A 81 -3.86 14.08 18.69
C CYS A 81 -2.41 13.61 18.77
N LEU A 82 -1.79 13.32 17.63
CA LEU A 82 -0.44 12.78 17.56
C LEU A 82 0.62 13.80 17.98
N LEU A 83 0.46 15.09 17.64
CA LEU A 83 1.35 16.17 18.11
C LEU A 83 1.30 16.30 19.64
N ARG A 84 0.10 16.20 20.22
CA ARG A 84 -0.08 16.20 21.68
C ARG A 84 0.55 14.96 22.33
N CYS A 85 0.47 13.79 21.69
CA CYS A 85 1.18 12.60 22.14
C CYS A 85 2.70 12.79 22.11
N ALA A 86 3.24 13.34 21.02
CA ALA A 86 4.67 13.62 20.87
C ALA A 86 5.15 14.65 21.90
N ALA A 87 4.37 15.68 22.21
CA ALA A 87 4.70 16.67 23.22
C ALA A 87 4.68 16.10 24.65
N ALA A 88 3.74 15.20 24.94
CA ALA A 88 3.60 14.59 26.27
C ALA A 88 4.61 13.45 26.52
N ALA A 89 4.97 12.71 25.48
CA ALA A 89 5.86 11.55 25.56
C ALA A 89 6.88 11.55 24.39
N PRO A 90 7.83 12.49 24.38
CA PRO A 90 8.78 12.64 23.28
C PRO A 90 9.76 11.47 23.16
N ASP A 91 10.02 10.75 24.26
CA ASP A 91 11.05 9.71 24.36
C ASP A 91 10.52 8.26 24.33
N THR A 92 9.22 8.06 24.13
CA THR A 92 8.60 6.72 24.18
C THR A 92 7.53 6.53 23.13
N GLY A 93 7.51 5.38 22.44
CA GLY A 93 6.53 5.07 21.40
C GLY A 93 6.95 5.62 20.04
N HIS A 94 7.48 4.77 19.17
CA HIS A 94 7.97 5.16 17.85
C HIS A 94 6.82 5.38 16.84
N ALA A 95 5.75 4.58 16.91
CA ALA A 95 4.64 4.58 15.95
C ALA A 95 4.02 5.97 15.71
N LYS A 96 3.71 6.73 16.77
CA LYS A 96 3.22 8.12 16.63
C LYS A 96 4.10 9.02 15.76
N PHE A 97 5.41 8.81 15.75
CA PHE A 97 6.33 9.61 14.93
C PHE A 97 6.28 9.18 13.47
N PHE A 98 6.08 7.90 13.17
CA PHE A 98 5.84 7.45 11.80
C PHE A 98 4.53 7.99 11.24
N TYR A 99 3.45 8.00 12.03
CA TYR A 99 2.20 8.65 11.62
C TYR A 99 2.37 10.17 11.41
N LEU A 100 3.11 10.85 12.30
CA LEU A 100 3.42 12.28 12.11
C LEU A 100 4.25 12.53 10.86
N ALA A 101 5.17 11.63 10.51
CA ALA A 101 5.95 11.71 9.27
C ALA A 101 5.04 11.62 8.04
N GLN A 102 4.12 10.64 8.00
CA GLN A 102 3.15 10.46 6.92
C GLN A 102 2.16 11.64 6.78
N LEU A 103 1.85 12.32 7.90
CA LEU A 103 1.00 13.52 7.92
C LEU A 103 1.76 14.83 7.66
N SER A 104 3.07 14.76 7.47
CA SER A 104 3.95 15.92 7.24
C SER A 104 4.61 15.83 5.87
N SER A 105 5.36 16.86 5.50
CA SER A 105 6.18 16.88 4.27
C SER A 105 7.53 17.52 4.51
N GLY A 106 8.48 17.25 3.60
CA GLY A 106 9.83 17.78 3.59
C GLY A 106 10.57 17.59 4.93
N GLU A 107 11.21 18.65 5.41
CA GLU A 107 12.06 18.59 6.61
C GLU A 107 11.28 18.21 7.87
N ALA A 108 9.99 18.56 7.96
CA ALA A 108 9.17 18.18 9.12
C ALA A 108 8.94 16.66 9.16
N ALA A 109 8.64 16.06 8.01
CA ALA A 109 8.51 14.60 7.89
C ALA A 109 9.82 13.90 8.25
N LEU A 110 10.96 14.41 7.77
CA LEU A 110 12.28 13.86 8.07
C LEU A 110 12.58 13.83 9.57
N VAL A 111 12.29 14.93 10.29
CA VAL A 111 12.49 15.03 11.74
C VAL A 111 11.68 13.96 12.49
N TYR A 112 10.42 13.75 12.12
CA TYR A 112 9.59 12.74 12.75
C TYR A 112 10.06 11.33 12.39
N LEU A 113 10.42 11.08 11.13
CA LEU A 113 10.86 9.78 10.68
C LEU A 113 12.18 9.36 11.35
N ASP A 114 13.17 10.26 11.39
CA ASP A 114 14.44 10.02 12.09
C ASP A 114 14.20 9.75 13.58
N ARG A 115 13.24 10.46 14.21
CA ARG A 115 12.88 10.21 15.61
C ARG A 115 12.23 8.85 15.84
N GLY A 116 11.34 8.43 14.95
CA GLY A 116 10.74 7.10 15.02
C GLY A 116 11.79 5.99 14.87
N ILE A 117 12.71 6.14 13.90
CA ILE A 117 13.83 5.21 13.67
C ILE A 117 14.74 5.12 14.90
N GLU A 118 15.09 6.26 15.50
CA GLU A 118 15.92 6.31 16.72
C GLU A 118 15.29 5.52 17.87
N LEU A 119 14.01 5.77 18.15
CA LEU A 119 13.27 5.12 19.23
C LEU A 119 13.09 3.62 18.98
N LEU A 120 12.74 3.22 17.77
CA LEU A 120 12.57 1.82 17.41
C LEU A 120 13.90 1.06 17.47
N THR A 121 15.00 1.68 17.04
CA THR A 121 16.35 1.11 17.15
C THR A 121 16.76 0.94 18.62
N ALA A 122 16.51 1.94 19.47
CA ALA A 122 16.80 1.85 20.90
C ALA A 122 15.98 0.75 21.60
N ALA A 123 14.70 0.61 21.24
CA ALA A 123 13.83 -0.45 21.75
C ALA A 123 14.32 -1.85 21.33
N SER A 124 14.74 -2.00 20.07
CA SER A 124 15.30 -3.26 19.54
C SER A 124 16.55 -3.70 20.31
N ASN A 125 17.50 -2.78 20.53
CA ASN A 125 18.74 -3.05 21.25
C ASN A 125 18.51 -3.41 22.73
N SER A 126 17.44 -2.89 23.33
CA SER A 126 17.09 -3.14 24.73
C SER A 126 16.45 -4.52 24.95
N SER A 127 15.94 -5.16 23.89
CA SER A 127 15.16 -6.41 23.94
C SER A 127 15.98 -7.68 23.63
N ALA A 128 17.32 -7.58 23.60
CA ALA A 128 18.24 -8.63 23.13
C ALA A 128 18.37 -9.90 24.02
N THR A 129 17.38 -10.21 24.86
CA THR A 129 17.33 -11.49 25.60
C THR A 129 16.71 -12.59 24.74
N ALA A 130 17.56 -13.50 24.25
CA ALA A 130 17.22 -14.57 23.32
C ALA A 130 16.19 -15.58 23.88
N THR A 131 14.97 -15.54 23.36
CA THR A 131 13.93 -16.57 23.50
C THR A 131 13.24 -16.77 22.14
N ALA A 132 12.51 -17.87 21.92
CA ALA A 132 11.80 -18.07 20.64
C ALA A 132 10.78 -16.96 20.33
N ALA A 133 10.13 -16.39 21.36
CA ALA A 133 9.28 -15.21 21.23
C ALA A 133 10.07 -13.92 20.91
N SER A 134 11.35 -13.84 21.29
CA SER A 134 12.22 -12.72 20.91
C SER A 134 12.63 -12.79 19.45
N ALA A 135 12.66 -13.98 18.83
CA ALA A 135 13.03 -14.13 17.43
C ALA A 135 11.94 -13.59 16.48
N SER A 136 10.66 -13.93 16.71
CA SER A 136 9.55 -13.36 15.93
C SER A 136 9.39 -11.86 16.15
N ALA A 137 9.52 -11.39 17.40
CA ALA A 137 9.52 -9.96 17.72
C ALA A 137 10.69 -9.22 17.05
N SER A 138 11.90 -9.82 17.00
CA SER A 138 13.05 -9.22 16.31
C SER A 138 12.85 -9.14 14.79
N SER A 139 12.14 -10.10 14.20
CA SER A 139 11.79 -10.09 12.78
C SER A 139 10.82 -8.96 12.45
N SER A 140 9.76 -8.81 13.25
CA SER A 140 8.77 -7.73 13.10
C SER A 140 9.40 -6.34 13.26
N VAL A 141 10.27 -6.15 14.27
CA VAL A 141 10.99 -4.89 14.46
C VAL A 141 11.96 -4.61 13.30
N SER A 142 12.63 -5.64 12.77
CA SER A 142 13.54 -5.48 11.63
C SER A 142 12.78 -5.11 10.36
N GLN A 143 11.58 -5.66 10.15
CA GLN A 143 10.69 -5.29 9.06
C GLN A 143 10.24 -3.84 9.19
N GLU A 144 9.73 -3.42 10.35
CA GLU A 144 9.29 -2.04 10.58
C GLU A 144 10.44 -1.03 10.42
N LEU A 145 11.65 -1.36 10.89
CA LEU A 145 12.84 -0.53 10.64
C LEU A 145 13.19 -0.46 9.15
N ALA A 146 13.14 -1.59 8.43
CA ALA A 146 13.43 -1.60 7.00
C ALA A 146 12.46 -0.68 6.24
N SER A 147 11.16 -0.78 6.52
CA SER A 147 10.14 0.09 5.91
C SER A 147 10.34 1.57 6.30
N ALA A 148 10.69 1.87 7.55
CA ALA A 148 10.99 3.25 7.97
C ALA A 148 12.20 3.84 7.22
N TRP A 149 13.23 3.03 6.94
CA TRP A 149 14.35 3.45 6.11
C TRP A 149 13.97 3.60 4.63
N CYS A 150 13.09 2.75 4.09
CA CYS A 150 12.53 2.91 2.75
C CYS A 150 11.77 4.24 2.62
N ALA A 151 10.86 4.53 3.55
CA ALA A 151 10.14 5.81 3.61
C ALA A 151 11.09 7.01 3.69
N ARG A 152 12.23 6.85 4.38
CA ARG A 152 13.26 7.89 4.46
C ARG A 152 13.93 8.12 3.11
N CYS A 153 14.26 7.04 2.40
CA CYS A 153 14.78 7.13 1.03
C CYS A 153 13.77 7.81 0.11
N GLU A 154 12.50 7.42 0.16
CA GLU A 154 11.43 7.99 -0.64
C GLU A 154 11.32 9.52 -0.44
N LEU A 155 11.36 9.99 0.81
CA LEU A 155 11.33 11.42 1.12
C LEU A 155 12.46 12.22 0.45
N PHE A 156 13.65 11.63 0.30
CA PHE A 156 14.77 12.23 -0.43
C PHE A 156 14.67 12.07 -1.94
N MET A 157 13.84 11.17 -2.44
CA MET A 157 13.53 11.02 -3.86
C MET A 157 12.36 11.90 -4.32
N THR A 158 11.56 12.42 -3.38
CA THR A 158 10.39 13.28 -3.66
C THR A 158 10.57 14.68 -3.06
N ASP A 159 10.23 14.89 -1.79
CA ASP A 159 10.13 16.22 -1.17
C ASP A 159 11.49 16.92 -1.01
N LEU A 160 12.54 16.14 -0.74
CA LEU A 160 13.89 16.63 -0.44
C LEU A 160 14.89 16.38 -1.57
N CYS A 161 14.40 16.11 -2.79
CA CYS A 161 15.22 15.74 -3.95
C CYS A 161 16.19 16.85 -4.40
N ASP A 162 15.86 18.12 -4.16
CA ASP A 162 16.71 19.27 -4.50
C ASP A 162 17.93 19.45 -3.57
N ARG A 163 18.01 18.67 -2.48
CA ARG A 163 19.15 18.77 -1.56
C ARG A 163 20.43 18.22 -2.19
N PRO A 164 21.59 18.88 -2.00
CA PRO A 164 22.85 18.40 -2.56
C PRO A 164 23.32 17.07 -1.98
N ASP A 165 22.80 16.68 -0.81
CA ASP A 165 23.08 15.39 -0.17
C ASP A 165 22.00 14.33 -0.41
N ALA A 166 20.93 14.61 -1.16
CA ALA A 166 19.77 13.72 -1.31
C ALA A 166 20.17 12.31 -1.76
N GLU A 167 20.96 12.19 -2.82
CA GLU A 167 21.43 10.89 -3.32
C GLU A 167 22.22 10.10 -2.27
N ALA A 168 23.12 10.77 -1.55
CA ALA A 168 23.90 10.13 -0.49
C ALA A 168 23.01 9.67 0.69
N GLN A 169 21.95 10.43 1.00
CA GLN A 169 20.97 10.07 2.01
C GLN A 169 20.13 8.85 1.59
N CYS A 170 19.75 8.76 0.31
CA CYS A 170 19.06 7.58 -0.24
C CYS A 170 19.93 6.32 -0.15
N GLU A 171 21.19 6.38 -0.60
CA GLU A 171 22.12 5.24 -0.54
C GLU A 171 22.34 4.77 0.90
N ALA A 172 22.51 5.71 1.84
CA ALA A 172 22.68 5.39 3.26
C ALA A 172 21.43 4.75 3.85
N ALA A 173 20.24 5.28 3.57
CA ALA A 173 18.98 4.74 4.06
C ALA A 173 18.73 3.31 3.54
N LEU A 174 18.95 3.07 2.24
CA LEU A 174 18.77 1.74 1.66
C LEU A 174 19.81 0.73 2.13
N ALA A 175 21.05 1.17 2.40
CA ALA A 175 22.04 0.32 3.04
C ALA A 175 21.60 -0.12 4.45
N GLU A 176 21.02 0.79 5.25
CA GLU A 176 20.48 0.46 6.57
C GLU A 176 19.26 -0.48 6.49
N ALA A 177 18.36 -0.28 5.52
CA ALA A 177 17.21 -1.15 5.29
C ALA A 177 17.64 -2.58 4.94
N LEU A 178 18.50 -2.73 3.93
CA LEU A 178 18.94 -4.04 3.42
C LEU A 178 19.95 -4.75 4.33
N ALA A 179 20.69 -4.03 5.17
CA ALA A 179 21.52 -4.64 6.21
C ALA A 179 20.66 -5.34 7.28
N ARG A 180 19.45 -4.85 7.54
CA ARG A 180 18.49 -5.46 8.49
C ARG A 180 17.66 -6.56 7.84
N ARG A 181 17.14 -6.30 6.64
CA ARG A 181 16.36 -7.26 5.84
C ARG A 181 16.87 -7.30 4.39
N PRO A 182 17.80 -8.21 4.08
CA PRO A 182 18.22 -8.46 2.70
C PRO A 182 17.10 -9.00 1.80
N ASP A 183 16.08 -9.61 2.41
CA ASP A 183 14.87 -10.19 1.83
C ASP A 183 13.66 -9.24 1.92
N SER A 184 13.88 -7.93 2.04
CA SER A 184 12.80 -6.94 1.97
C SER A 184 12.47 -6.60 0.51
N ALA A 185 11.34 -7.12 0.02
CA ALA A 185 10.85 -6.82 -1.33
C ALA A 185 10.68 -5.31 -1.57
N GLU A 186 10.19 -4.59 -0.56
CA GLU A 186 10.05 -3.12 -0.55
C GLU A 186 11.41 -2.42 -0.70
N ALA A 187 12.40 -2.81 0.12
CA ALA A 187 13.72 -2.17 0.07
C ALA A 187 14.46 -2.45 -1.24
N LEU A 188 14.26 -3.63 -1.83
CA LEU A 188 14.78 -3.97 -3.15
C LEU A 188 14.11 -3.13 -4.25
N GLN A 189 12.79 -2.95 -4.20
CA GLN A 189 12.08 -2.07 -5.15
C GLN A 189 12.50 -0.60 -4.99
N GLN A 190 12.62 -0.11 -3.76
CA GLN A 190 13.07 1.26 -3.50
C GLN A 190 14.50 1.49 -4.00
N ARG A 191 15.39 0.50 -3.84
CA ARG A 191 16.74 0.56 -4.41
C ARG A 191 16.72 0.50 -5.93
N ALA A 192 15.88 -0.32 -6.54
CA ALA A 192 15.70 -0.33 -7.99
C ALA A 192 15.27 1.05 -8.52
N GLY A 193 14.31 1.70 -7.86
CA GLY A 193 13.89 3.06 -8.18
C GLY A 193 15.05 4.06 -8.11
N LEU A 194 15.88 3.99 -7.07
CA LEU A 194 17.09 4.82 -6.97
C LEU A 194 18.07 4.55 -8.12
N ARG A 195 18.27 3.27 -8.49
CA ARG A 195 19.17 2.89 -9.60
C ARG A 195 18.65 3.43 -10.93
N LEU A 196 17.34 3.47 -11.17
CA LEU A 196 16.76 4.11 -12.36
C LEU A 196 17.07 5.61 -12.41
N VAL A 197 16.86 6.33 -11.29
CA VAL A 197 17.19 7.77 -11.20
C VAL A 197 18.68 8.03 -11.45
N GLN A 198 19.55 7.12 -11.01
CA GLN A 198 21.00 7.17 -11.25
C GLN A 198 21.43 6.70 -12.65
N GLN A 199 20.49 6.37 -13.53
CA GLN A 199 20.76 5.83 -14.88
C GLN A 199 21.56 4.51 -14.85
N ARG A 200 21.22 3.62 -13.92
CA ARG A 200 21.82 2.28 -13.72
C ARG A 200 20.77 1.18 -13.94
N PRO A 201 20.21 1.04 -15.16
CA PRO A 201 19.06 0.15 -15.42
C PRO A 201 19.37 -1.34 -15.18
N GLU A 202 20.61 -1.79 -15.46
CA GLU A 202 21.00 -3.18 -15.22
C GLU A 202 20.96 -3.55 -13.73
N GLU A 203 21.34 -2.61 -12.86
CA GLU A 203 21.29 -2.81 -11.41
C GLU A 203 19.87 -2.71 -10.87
N ALA A 204 19.05 -1.80 -11.43
CA ALA A 204 17.63 -1.73 -11.12
C ALA A 204 16.91 -3.04 -11.44
N LEU A 205 17.19 -3.60 -12.62
CA LEU A 205 16.62 -4.88 -13.04
C LEU A 205 17.06 -6.04 -12.15
N ALA A 206 18.34 -6.08 -11.73
CA ALA A 206 18.82 -7.09 -10.80
C ALA A 206 18.07 -7.04 -9.46
N ASP A 207 17.83 -5.83 -8.93
CA ASP A 207 17.07 -5.62 -7.69
C ASP A 207 15.60 -6.01 -7.83
N LEU A 208 14.95 -5.67 -8.94
CA LEU A 208 13.56 -6.06 -9.19
C LEU A 208 13.39 -7.57 -9.30
N ARG A 209 14.31 -8.26 -9.97
CA ARG A 209 14.28 -9.73 -10.05
C ARG A 209 14.38 -10.37 -8.67
N LEU A 210 15.24 -9.83 -7.79
CA LEU A 210 15.31 -10.28 -6.40
C LEU A 210 13.99 -10.02 -5.67
N SER A 211 13.39 -8.83 -5.83
CA SER A 211 12.11 -8.49 -5.23
C SER A 211 11.00 -9.44 -5.70
N LEU A 212 10.81 -9.59 -7.01
CA LEU A 212 9.78 -10.43 -7.64
C LEU A 212 9.83 -11.87 -7.13
N ASN A 213 11.02 -12.45 -6.97
CA ASN A 213 11.19 -13.81 -6.45
C ASN A 213 10.65 -13.99 -5.01
N LEU A 214 10.49 -12.91 -4.24
CA LEU A 214 10.00 -12.96 -2.86
C LEU A 214 8.48 -12.96 -2.78
N TRP A 215 7.79 -12.23 -3.67
CA TRP A 215 6.35 -11.93 -3.50
C TRP A 215 5.47 -12.40 -4.67
N LEU A 216 5.97 -12.44 -5.90
CA LEU A 216 5.13 -12.76 -7.06
C LEU A 216 4.59 -14.21 -7.04
N PRO A 217 5.38 -15.25 -6.68
CA PRO A 217 4.85 -16.60 -6.54
C PRO A 217 3.77 -16.72 -5.47
N LEU A 218 3.89 -15.96 -4.37
CA LEU A 218 2.90 -15.95 -3.29
C LEU A 218 1.58 -15.33 -3.76
N ARG A 219 1.65 -14.23 -4.52
CA ARG A 219 0.45 -13.60 -5.11
C ARG A 219 -0.25 -14.50 -6.10
N ARG A 220 0.48 -15.19 -6.98
CA ARG A 220 -0.10 -16.16 -7.93
C ARG A 220 -0.83 -17.29 -7.20
N GLN A 221 -0.22 -17.85 -6.16
CA GLN A 221 -0.85 -18.89 -5.35
C GLN A 221 -2.11 -18.39 -4.64
N ALA A 222 -2.11 -17.15 -4.15
CA ALA A 222 -3.28 -16.55 -3.52
C ALA A 222 -4.43 -16.32 -4.52
N ALA A 223 -4.12 -15.85 -5.73
CA ALA A 223 -5.10 -15.68 -6.82
C ALA A 223 -5.70 -17.03 -7.26
N GLU A 224 -4.86 -18.02 -7.55
CA GLU A 224 -5.30 -19.39 -7.90
C GLU A 224 -6.18 -20.01 -6.80
N ALA A 225 -5.82 -19.81 -5.53
CA ALA A 225 -6.63 -20.27 -4.41
C ALA A 225 -7.99 -19.58 -4.36
N ALA A 226 -8.06 -18.27 -4.65
CA ALA A 226 -9.31 -17.53 -4.66
C ALA A 226 -10.28 -18.03 -5.76
N GLU A 227 -9.77 -18.42 -6.94
CA GLU A 227 -10.59 -18.98 -8.02
C GLU A 227 -11.16 -20.37 -7.71
N VAL A 228 -10.40 -21.21 -6.98
CA VAL A 228 -10.81 -22.58 -6.63
C VAL A 228 -11.81 -22.60 -5.45
N HIS A 229 -11.85 -21.53 -4.65
CA HIS A 229 -12.63 -21.44 -3.40
C HIS A 229 -14.05 -20.88 -3.56
N ASP A 230 -14.67 -21.04 -4.74
CA ASP A 230 -16.12 -20.83 -4.93
C ASP A 230 -16.98 -22.04 -4.46
N ASP A 231 -16.34 -23.17 -4.08
CA ASP A 231 -16.99 -24.36 -3.54
C ASP A 231 -16.76 -24.54 -2.02
N GLU A 232 -17.87 -24.67 -1.27
CA GLU A 232 -18.18 -24.86 0.16
C GLU A 232 -17.16 -25.47 1.19
N ASN A 233 -15.91 -25.79 0.85
CA ASN A 233 -14.93 -26.31 1.80
C ASN A 233 -13.89 -25.25 2.18
N GLY A 234 -14.10 -24.63 3.34
CA GLY A 234 -13.23 -23.62 3.97
C GLY A 234 -11.84 -24.13 4.36
N ALA A 235 -10.98 -24.40 3.36
CA ALA A 235 -9.54 -24.36 3.56
C ALA A 235 -9.10 -22.89 3.71
N ALA A 236 -8.01 -22.66 4.45
CA ALA A 236 -7.50 -21.33 4.70
C ALA A 236 -7.08 -20.69 3.36
N VAL A 237 -7.87 -19.72 2.89
CA VAL A 237 -7.47 -18.79 1.83
C VAL A 237 -6.15 -18.16 2.30
N ALA A 238 -5.10 -18.24 1.48
CA ALA A 238 -3.85 -17.55 1.75
C ALA A 238 -4.15 -16.07 1.95
N ASP A 239 -3.62 -15.47 3.02
CA ASP A 239 -3.89 -14.07 3.33
C ASP A 239 -3.34 -13.20 2.18
N PRO A 240 -4.17 -12.37 1.51
CA PRO A 240 -3.68 -11.47 0.46
C PRO A 240 -2.50 -10.60 0.91
N ASP A 241 -2.39 -10.30 2.21
CA ASP A 241 -1.30 -9.52 2.81
C ASP A 241 0.01 -10.31 3.01
N GLU A 242 0.03 -11.62 2.75
CA GLU A 242 1.20 -12.49 2.98
C GLU A 242 2.40 -12.14 2.07
N CYS A 243 2.15 -11.45 0.96
CA CYS A 243 3.21 -10.99 0.06
C CYS A 243 4.00 -9.78 0.58
N GLY A 244 3.52 -9.12 1.64
CA GLY A 244 4.21 -8.03 2.32
C GLY A 244 4.39 -6.74 1.51
N LEU A 245 3.64 -6.56 0.41
CA LEU A 245 3.61 -5.35 -0.41
C LEU A 245 2.18 -4.86 -0.65
N THR A 246 1.98 -3.55 -0.56
CA THR A 246 0.70 -2.92 -0.93
C THR A 246 0.45 -3.02 -2.44
N ALA A 247 -0.80 -2.85 -2.87
CA ALA A 247 -1.14 -2.74 -4.29
C ALA A 247 -0.38 -1.60 -4.97
N GLU A 248 -0.21 -0.46 -4.28
CA GLU A 248 0.58 0.67 -4.78
C GLU A 248 2.06 0.30 -5.00
N GLN A 249 2.69 -0.42 -4.07
CA GLN A 249 4.08 -0.87 -4.24
C GLN A 249 4.22 -1.85 -5.41
N ARG A 250 3.24 -2.74 -5.60
CA ARG A 250 3.22 -3.67 -6.74
C ARG A 250 2.96 -2.94 -8.07
N LEU A 251 2.12 -1.91 -8.07
CA LEU A 251 1.92 -1.03 -9.21
C LEU A 251 3.20 -0.28 -9.58
N ARG A 252 3.92 0.27 -8.59
CA ARG A 252 5.26 0.86 -8.79
C ARG A 252 6.27 -0.14 -9.36
N CYS A 253 6.21 -1.40 -8.93
CA CYS A 253 7.02 -2.46 -9.53
C CYS A 253 6.71 -2.65 -11.02
N ALA A 254 5.42 -2.68 -11.41
CA ALA A 254 5.00 -2.78 -12.81
C ALA A 254 5.48 -1.58 -13.64
N GLU A 255 5.41 -0.36 -13.11
CA GLU A 255 5.93 0.84 -13.78
C GLU A 255 7.44 0.72 -14.10
N MET A 256 8.24 0.28 -13.12
CA MET A 256 9.68 0.08 -13.33
C MET A 256 9.98 -1.06 -14.32
N LEU A 257 9.21 -2.15 -14.29
CA LEU A 257 9.34 -3.24 -15.25
C LEU A 257 9.02 -2.78 -16.68
N LEU A 258 7.98 -1.95 -16.83
CA LEU A 258 7.63 -1.32 -18.10
C LEU A 258 8.79 -0.44 -18.59
N GLU A 259 9.33 0.44 -17.73
CA GLU A 259 10.46 1.32 -18.06
C GLU A 259 11.70 0.53 -18.53
N LEU A 260 12.01 -0.60 -17.86
CA LEU A 260 13.12 -1.49 -18.18
C LEU A 260 12.87 -2.39 -19.39
N GLY A 261 11.64 -2.45 -19.91
CA GLY A 261 11.27 -3.28 -21.05
C GLY A 261 11.05 -4.76 -20.71
N GLU A 262 10.88 -5.12 -19.44
CA GLU A 262 10.50 -6.47 -19.03
C GLU A 262 8.97 -6.62 -19.16
N LEU A 263 8.49 -6.58 -20.42
CA LEU A 263 7.06 -6.41 -20.74
C LEU A 263 6.20 -7.59 -20.27
N ASP A 264 6.67 -8.83 -20.43
CA ASP A 264 5.89 -10.01 -20.05
C ASP A 264 5.70 -10.09 -18.53
N THR A 265 6.76 -9.83 -17.77
CA THR A 265 6.67 -9.78 -16.29
C THR A 265 5.87 -8.57 -15.81
N CYS A 266 5.89 -7.46 -16.54
CA CYS A 266 5.02 -6.32 -16.27
C CYS A 266 3.54 -6.72 -16.38
N VAL A 267 3.16 -7.37 -17.49
CA VAL A 267 1.80 -7.89 -17.72
C VAL A 267 1.39 -8.86 -16.62
N ASP A 268 2.25 -9.82 -16.24
CA ASP A 268 1.98 -10.76 -15.14
C ASP A 268 1.62 -10.05 -13.81
N VAL A 269 2.30 -8.95 -13.50
CA VAL A 269 2.03 -8.17 -12.27
C VAL A 269 0.72 -7.39 -12.40
N LEU A 270 0.45 -6.84 -13.58
CA LEU A 270 -0.76 -6.06 -13.85
C LEU A 270 -2.01 -6.95 -13.85
N ASP A 271 -1.93 -8.20 -14.31
CA ASP A 271 -3.06 -9.16 -14.27
C ASP A 271 -3.52 -9.38 -12.83
N LEU A 272 -2.58 -9.64 -11.92
CA LEU A 272 -2.87 -9.81 -10.50
C LEU A 272 -3.45 -8.54 -9.85
N LEU A 273 -2.99 -7.35 -10.26
CA LEU A 273 -3.54 -6.08 -9.76
C LEU A 273 -4.96 -5.83 -10.29
N MET A 274 -5.23 -6.21 -11.53
CA MET A 274 -6.54 -6.06 -12.17
C MET A 274 -7.57 -7.02 -11.57
N GLU A 275 -7.17 -8.23 -11.17
CA GLU A 275 -8.03 -9.17 -10.43
C GLU A 275 -8.43 -8.64 -9.04
N GLU A 276 -7.58 -7.81 -8.43
CA GLU A 276 -7.85 -7.21 -7.12
C GLU A 276 -8.79 -6.01 -7.21
N ASP A 277 -8.56 -5.12 -8.18
CA ASP A 277 -9.34 -3.90 -8.38
C ASP A 277 -9.24 -3.45 -9.86
N ASP A 278 -10.31 -3.69 -10.61
CA ASP A 278 -10.42 -3.31 -12.03
C ASP A 278 -10.86 -1.84 -12.23
N GLU A 279 -11.07 -1.08 -11.15
CA GLU A 279 -11.42 0.35 -11.21
C GLU A 279 -10.16 1.25 -11.19
N VAL A 280 -8.96 0.68 -11.05
CA VAL A 280 -7.69 1.43 -11.06
C VAL A 280 -7.27 1.77 -12.49
N ALA A 281 -7.57 3.00 -12.95
CA ALA A 281 -7.23 3.49 -14.29
C ALA A 281 -5.75 3.31 -14.67
N GLN A 282 -4.83 3.47 -13.71
CA GLN A 282 -3.39 3.33 -13.93
C GLN A 282 -2.98 1.91 -14.34
N VAL A 283 -3.65 0.87 -13.81
CA VAL A 283 -3.39 -0.53 -14.19
C VAL A 283 -3.70 -0.74 -15.68
N TRP A 284 -4.87 -0.27 -16.12
CA TRP A 284 -5.28 -0.32 -17.53
C TRP A 284 -4.35 0.48 -18.45
N LEU A 285 -3.87 1.65 -18.01
CA LEU A 285 -2.92 2.46 -18.77
C LEU A 285 -1.60 1.71 -18.97
N LEU A 286 -1.06 1.09 -17.91
CA LEU A 286 0.19 0.34 -18.00
C LEU A 286 0.07 -0.90 -18.89
N PHE A 287 -1.06 -1.61 -18.89
CA PHE A 287 -1.34 -2.67 -19.87
C PHE A 287 -1.30 -2.13 -21.30
N GLY A 288 -2.00 -1.01 -21.54
CA GLY A 288 -2.03 -0.35 -22.84
C GLY A 288 -0.63 -0.03 -23.37
N LEU A 289 0.21 0.52 -22.50
CA LEU A 289 1.61 0.82 -22.82
C LEU A 289 2.47 -0.43 -23.03
N ALA A 290 2.30 -1.48 -22.20
CA ALA A 290 3.01 -2.73 -22.34
C ALA A 290 2.71 -3.41 -23.69
N TYR A 291 1.42 -3.56 -24.03
CA TYR A 291 0.99 -4.13 -25.30
C TYR A 291 1.39 -3.28 -26.51
N SER A 292 1.37 -1.95 -26.38
CA SER A 292 1.88 -1.05 -27.43
C SER A 292 3.36 -1.31 -27.71
N ARG A 293 4.19 -1.48 -26.67
CA ARG A 293 5.62 -1.79 -26.80
C ARG A 293 5.88 -3.21 -27.33
N GLN A 294 4.98 -4.16 -27.07
CA GLN A 294 5.02 -5.50 -27.67
C GLN A 294 4.58 -5.52 -29.15
N GLY A 295 4.01 -4.42 -29.66
CA GLY A 295 3.47 -4.35 -31.02
C GLY A 295 2.06 -4.94 -31.17
N ASN A 296 1.37 -5.22 -30.06
CA ASN A 296 -0.02 -5.69 -30.06
C ASN A 296 -0.98 -4.49 -29.96
N ALA A 297 -1.19 -3.80 -31.09
CA ALA A 297 -1.98 -2.57 -31.10
C ALA A 297 -3.48 -2.80 -30.82
N SER A 298 -4.03 -3.97 -31.16
CA SER A 298 -5.38 -4.37 -30.77
C SER A 298 -5.55 -4.43 -29.25
N ALA A 299 -4.69 -5.17 -28.54
CA ALA A 299 -4.73 -5.23 -27.08
C ALA A 299 -4.42 -3.87 -26.45
N ALA A 300 -3.43 -3.13 -26.98
CA ALA A 300 -3.11 -1.79 -26.50
C ALA A 300 -4.33 -0.86 -26.57
N ARG A 301 -5.04 -0.85 -27.71
CA ARG A 301 -6.24 -0.04 -27.90
C ARG A 301 -7.34 -0.40 -26.90
N TYR A 302 -7.61 -1.68 -26.70
CA TYR A 302 -8.61 -2.14 -25.75
C TYR A 302 -8.33 -1.62 -24.33
N HIS A 303 -7.10 -1.82 -23.82
CA HIS A 303 -6.74 -1.41 -22.46
C HIS A 303 -6.69 0.11 -22.30
N LEU A 304 -6.19 0.85 -23.30
CA LEU A 304 -6.21 2.32 -23.27
C LEU A 304 -7.64 2.89 -23.28
N GLN A 305 -8.57 2.28 -24.02
CA GLN A 305 -9.98 2.68 -23.99
C GLN A 305 -10.62 2.42 -22.62
N LYS A 306 -10.27 1.32 -21.95
CA LYS A 306 -10.69 1.03 -20.57
C LYS A 306 -10.13 2.04 -19.58
N ALA A 307 -8.82 2.32 -19.64
CA ALA A 307 -8.19 3.37 -18.85
C ALA A 307 -8.92 4.71 -19.04
N ARG A 308 -9.19 5.08 -20.30
CA ARG A 308 -9.84 6.34 -20.65
C ARG A 308 -11.24 6.48 -20.06
N ALA A 309 -11.97 5.37 -19.91
CA ALA A 309 -13.32 5.34 -19.36
C ALA A 309 -13.35 5.54 -17.83
N LEU A 310 -12.27 5.19 -17.14
CA LEU A 310 -12.11 5.33 -15.69
C LEU A 310 -11.56 6.72 -15.29
N VAL A 311 -10.88 7.41 -16.20
CA VAL A 311 -10.31 8.75 -15.94
C VAL A 311 -11.37 9.86 -16.05
N GLU A 312 -11.42 10.76 -15.06
CA GLU A 312 -12.36 11.87 -15.04
C GLU A 312 -12.20 12.85 -16.23
N PRO A 313 -13.30 13.39 -16.78
CA PRO A 313 -13.23 14.42 -17.81
C PRO A 313 -12.52 15.69 -17.31
N GLY A 314 -11.30 15.93 -17.80
CA GLY A 314 -10.49 17.11 -17.47
C GLY A 314 -9.18 16.78 -16.73
N ASP A 315 -9.00 15.54 -16.32
CA ASP A 315 -7.70 15.05 -15.84
C ASP A 315 -6.67 15.10 -16.99
N PRO A 316 -5.44 15.62 -16.76
CA PRO A 316 -4.38 15.63 -17.77
C PRO A 316 -4.09 14.25 -18.40
N VAL A 317 -4.19 13.18 -17.60
CA VAL A 317 -3.94 11.80 -18.06
C VAL A 317 -4.92 11.40 -19.17
N ALA A 318 -6.14 11.94 -19.17
CA ALA A 318 -7.09 11.69 -20.25
C ALA A 318 -6.56 12.13 -21.63
N GLY A 319 -5.87 13.27 -21.67
CA GLY A 319 -5.25 13.79 -22.89
C GLY A 319 -4.07 12.95 -23.35
N GLU A 320 -3.29 12.40 -22.41
CA GLU A 320 -2.19 11.49 -22.69
C GLU A 320 -2.71 10.17 -23.28
N ILE A 321 -3.78 9.61 -22.72
CA ILE A 321 -4.42 8.40 -23.24
C ILE A 321 -4.99 8.66 -24.65
N ASP A 322 -5.67 9.78 -24.86
CA ASP A 322 -6.21 10.16 -26.17
C ASP A 322 -5.10 10.31 -27.22
N GLN A 323 -3.93 10.84 -26.83
CA GLN A 323 -2.76 10.90 -27.70
C GLN A 323 -2.24 9.49 -28.03
N LEU A 324 -2.02 8.63 -27.03
CA LEU A 324 -1.55 7.25 -27.24
C LEU A 324 -2.48 6.46 -28.16
N LEU A 325 -3.79 6.60 -27.98
CA LEU A 325 -4.80 5.98 -28.85
C LEU A 325 -4.69 6.45 -30.31
N SER A 326 -4.35 7.72 -30.53
CA SER A 326 -4.19 8.30 -31.87
C SER A 326 -2.91 7.84 -32.59
N GLU A 327 -1.91 7.40 -31.83
CA GLU A 327 -0.63 6.91 -32.35
C GLU A 327 -0.68 5.42 -32.76
N LEU A 328 -1.70 4.68 -32.32
CA LEU A 328 -1.88 3.28 -32.68
C LEU A 328 -2.38 3.10 -34.13
N PRO A 329 -1.90 2.07 -34.86
CA PRO A 329 -2.36 1.76 -36.22
C PRO A 329 -3.87 1.45 -36.24
N PRO A 330 -4.58 1.75 -37.34
CA PRO A 330 -6.03 1.56 -37.42
C PRO A 330 -6.44 0.08 -37.21
N GLU A 331 -7.66 -0.12 -36.71
CA GLU A 331 -8.19 -1.45 -36.42
C GLU A 331 -8.14 -2.36 -37.67
N GLY A 332 -7.47 -3.51 -37.54
CA GLY A 332 -7.39 -4.54 -38.58
C GLY A 332 -6.12 -4.56 -39.43
N GLU A 333 -5.13 -3.70 -39.16
CA GLU A 333 -3.81 -3.74 -39.85
C GLU A 333 -2.74 -4.57 -39.12
N ASP A 334 -3.04 -5.13 -37.95
CA ASP A 334 -2.05 -5.66 -36.99
C ASP A 334 -1.56 -7.10 -37.25
N ASP A 335 -2.27 -7.92 -38.03
CA ASP A 335 -1.97 -9.36 -38.14
C ASP A 335 -0.86 -9.73 -39.13
N ALA A 336 -0.19 -8.77 -39.78
CA ALA A 336 0.76 -9.08 -40.84
C ALA A 336 2.20 -9.40 -40.36
N SER A 337 2.55 -9.20 -39.08
CA SER A 337 3.97 -9.31 -38.66
C SER A 337 4.30 -10.00 -37.33
N GLY A 338 3.32 -10.42 -36.51
CA GLY A 338 3.59 -10.95 -35.17
C GLY A 338 3.32 -12.44 -34.91
N ALA A 339 2.38 -13.08 -35.61
CA ALA A 339 1.96 -14.44 -35.28
C ALA A 339 2.78 -15.50 -36.03
N LYS A 340 3.96 -15.84 -35.51
CA LYS A 340 4.48 -17.19 -35.63
C LYS A 340 4.70 -17.78 -34.25
N ASP A 341 3.86 -18.78 -33.98
CA ASP A 341 4.08 -19.86 -33.03
C ASP A 341 3.74 -19.56 -31.57
N ALA A 342 2.45 -19.61 -31.26
CA ALA A 342 1.97 -20.16 -29.99
C ALA A 342 0.82 -21.12 -30.33
N GLY A 343 1.10 -22.42 -30.19
CA GLY A 343 0.21 -23.50 -30.58
C GLY A 343 -1.13 -23.46 -29.86
N ALA A 344 -2.20 -23.26 -30.63
CA ALA A 344 -3.53 -23.73 -30.28
C ALA A 344 -3.56 -25.24 -30.52
N ASN A 345 -3.50 -26.02 -29.44
CA ASN A 345 -4.13 -27.35 -29.44
C ASN A 345 -5.63 -27.08 -29.34
N ASP A 346 -6.27 -26.90 -30.50
CA ASP A 346 -7.71 -27.07 -30.61
C ASP A 346 -7.99 -28.58 -30.65
N ASP A 347 -8.43 -29.10 -29.50
CA ASP A 347 -9.24 -30.32 -29.45
C ASP A 347 -10.60 -30.00 -30.10
N GLU A 348 -10.69 -30.16 -31.41
CA GLU A 348 -11.96 -30.36 -32.10
C GLU A 348 -12.08 -31.83 -32.50
N GLU A 349 -12.87 -32.57 -31.70
CA GLU A 349 -13.47 -33.84 -32.08
C GLU A 349 -14.20 -33.68 -33.42
N LEU A 350 -13.63 -34.25 -34.49
CA LEU A 350 -14.32 -34.47 -35.75
C LEU A 350 -14.77 -35.92 -35.82
N ASP A 351 -16.08 -36.10 -35.63
CA ASP A 351 -16.83 -37.33 -35.88
C ASP A 351 -16.52 -37.90 -37.28
N GLU A 352 -15.92 -39.08 -37.31
CA GLU A 352 -15.79 -39.90 -38.51
C GLU A 352 -17.12 -40.63 -38.79
N GLU A 353 -17.90 -40.14 -39.75
CA GLU A 353 -18.85 -40.97 -40.49
C GLU A 353 -18.79 -40.61 -41.98
N PHE A 354 -17.98 -41.35 -42.74
CA PHE A 354 -18.07 -41.46 -44.19
C PHE A 354 -18.45 -42.90 -44.54
N GLU A 355 -19.72 -43.11 -44.89
CA GLU A 355 -20.16 -44.21 -45.74
C GLU A 355 -19.75 -43.93 -47.20
N GLU A 356 -19.06 -44.87 -47.85
CA GLU A 356 -19.52 -45.58 -49.08
C GLU A 356 -18.39 -46.35 -49.78
N GLY A 357 -18.58 -47.68 -49.91
CA GLY A 357 -18.50 -48.40 -51.18
C GLY A 357 -17.14 -48.88 -51.72
N GLU A 358 -16.83 -50.15 -51.53
CA GLU A 358 -16.74 -51.18 -52.61
C GLU A 358 -16.91 -52.60 -52.06
#